data_AF-A0A2M8M5I7-F1
#
_entry.id   AF-A0A2M8M5I7-F1
#
_cell.length_a   1.000
_cell.length_b   1.000
_cell.length_c   1.000
_cell.angle_alpha   90.00
_cell.angle_beta   90.00
_cell.angle_gamma   90.00
#
_symmetry.space_group_name_H-M   'P 1'
#
loop_
_entity.id
_entity.type
_entity.pdbx_description
1 polymer ?
#
loop_
_entity_poly.entity_id
_entity_poly.type
_entity_poly.pdbx_seq_one_letter_code
_entity_poly.pdbx_strand_id
1 'polypeptide(L)'
;MAETGTGRADGADGTDRGGASRADDTRWLRRAIELSRRCPEVPSAYSVGAVVVSADGRVLAEGYSRDVDDTVHAEESALARLAAANGAPGGVPGGVPGGGTARELRDATVYSSLEPCSSRRSRPRSCTELILDAGIGRVVFAYREPPLLARCEGAALLSSAGVEVVELPELAGEVAEVNAHILRTE
;
A
#
# COMPACT_ATOMS: atom_id res chain seq x y z
N MET A 1 15.33 57.12 31.21
CA MET A 1 14.07 56.74 30.53
C MET A 1 14.42 56.36 29.12
N ALA A 2 14.52 55.07 28.85
CA ALA A 2 14.72 54.51 27.52
C ALA A 2 13.94 53.20 27.51
N GLU A 3 12.84 53.20 26.77
CA GLU A 3 11.96 52.07 26.55
C GLU A 3 12.53 51.23 25.41
N THR A 4 12.77 49.93 25.63
CA THR A 4 12.88 48.95 24.56
C THR A 4 12.20 47.67 25.00
N GLY A 5 10.92 47.55 24.63
CA GLY A 5 10.16 46.30 24.73
C GLY A 5 10.66 45.32 23.67
N THR A 6 11.20 44.19 24.12
CA THR A 6 11.45 43.03 23.26
C THR A 6 10.14 42.26 23.11
N GLY A 7 9.56 42.33 21.91
CA GLY A 7 8.39 41.56 21.51
C GLY A 7 8.66 40.05 21.57
N ARG A 8 7.72 39.33 22.16
CA ARG A 8 7.63 37.88 22.12
C ARG A 8 7.10 37.51 20.74
N ALA A 9 7.89 36.82 19.94
CA ALA A 9 7.40 36.20 18.71
C ALA A 9 6.66 34.91 19.10
N ASP A 10 5.34 35.02 19.25
CA ASP A 10 4.44 33.87 19.20
C ASP A 10 4.42 33.37 17.74
N GLY A 11 5.27 32.38 17.46
CA GLY A 11 5.26 31.64 16.20
C GLY A 11 4.04 30.75 16.16
N ALA A 12 3.00 31.22 15.48
CA ALA A 12 1.75 30.51 15.25
C ALA A 12 1.96 29.21 14.45
N ASP A 13 1.53 28.11 15.07
CA ASP A 13 0.58 27.13 14.53
C ASP A 13 0.59 26.91 13.02
N GLY A 14 1.40 25.93 12.57
CA GLY A 14 1.21 25.26 11.30
C GLY A 14 0.26 24.09 11.51
N THR A 15 -1.03 24.31 11.25
CA THR A 15 -2.03 23.24 11.23
C THR A 15 -1.72 22.28 10.09
N ASP A 16 -1.08 21.17 10.47
CA ASP A 16 -0.83 20.01 9.63
C ASP A 16 -2.17 19.49 9.07
N ARG A 17 -2.29 19.49 7.74
CA ARG A 17 -3.43 18.88 7.05
C ARG A 17 -3.22 17.37 7.02
N GLY A 18 -3.37 16.71 8.17
CA GLY A 18 -3.73 15.30 8.38
C GLY A 18 -3.28 14.25 7.36
N GLY A 19 -2.09 14.38 6.78
CA GLY A 19 -1.51 13.44 5.81
C GLY A 19 -0.34 12.70 6.44
N ALA A 20 -0.18 11.41 6.14
CA ALA A 20 0.93 10.60 6.64
C ALA A 20 2.29 11.23 6.27
N SER A 21 3.22 11.31 7.22
CA SER A 21 4.54 11.88 6.96
C SER A 21 5.39 10.92 6.09
N ARG A 22 6.42 11.43 5.42
CA ARG A 22 7.38 10.57 4.70
C ARG A 22 8.03 9.51 5.60
N ALA A 23 8.18 9.80 6.90
CA ALA A 23 8.69 8.85 7.87
C ALA A 23 7.67 7.72 8.15
N ASP A 24 6.39 8.05 8.25
CA ASP A 24 5.30 7.07 8.35
C ASP A 24 5.19 6.22 7.09
N ASP A 25 5.32 6.84 5.91
CA ASP A 25 5.30 6.12 4.65
C ASP A 25 6.44 5.12 4.56
N THR A 26 7.65 5.54 4.94
CA THR A 26 8.82 4.65 4.98
C THR A 26 8.59 3.49 5.95
N ARG A 27 8.01 3.75 7.13
CA ARG A 27 7.70 2.73 8.14
C ARG A 27 6.70 1.71 7.61
N TRP A 28 5.58 2.15 7.06
CA TRP A 28 4.52 1.24 6.59
C TRP A 28 4.90 0.51 5.32
N LEU A 29 5.64 1.15 4.42
CA LEU A 29 6.16 0.48 3.24
C LEU A 29 7.21 -0.58 3.58
N ARG A 30 8.06 -0.35 4.59
CA ARG A 30 8.92 -1.42 5.13
C ARG A 30 8.13 -2.57 5.73
N ARG A 31 7.01 -2.29 6.41
CA ARG A 31 6.11 -3.35 6.89
C ARG A 31 5.55 -4.19 5.73
N ALA A 32 5.16 -3.55 4.62
CA ALA A 32 4.75 -4.26 3.41
C ALA A 32 5.89 -5.14 2.83
N ILE A 33 7.13 -4.66 2.84
CA ILE A 33 8.31 -5.44 2.43
C ILE A 33 8.59 -6.61 3.39
N GLU A 34 8.38 -6.45 4.70
CA GLU A 34 8.49 -7.57 5.65
C GLU A 34 7.44 -8.65 5.37
N LEU A 35 6.21 -8.26 5.03
CA LEU A 35 5.16 -9.20 4.65
C LEU A 35 5.51 -9.97 3.38
N SER A 36 6.14 -9.34 2.39
CA SER A 36 6.52 -9.99 1.14
C SER A 36 7.53 -11.13 1.35
N ARG A 37 8.37 -11.06 2.39
CA ARG A 37 9.31 -12.14 2.78
C ARG A 37 8.62 -13.42 3.26
N ARG A 38 7.31 -13.40 3.50
CA ARG A 38 6.52 -14.56 3.93
C ARG A 38 5.93 -15.34 2.76
N CYS A 39 6.02 -14.82 1.54
CA CYS A 39 5.44 -15.48 0.38
C CYS A 39 6.22 -16.76 0.04
N PRO A 40 5.55 -17.88 -0.25
CA PRO A 40 6.19 -18.99 -0.96
C PRO A 40 6.76 -18.47 -2.30
N GLU A 41 8.03 -18.71 -2.60
CA GLU A 41 8.64 -18.26 -3.85
C GLU A 41 8.19 -19.15 -5.02
N VAL A 42 7.85 -18.53 -6.15
CA VAL A 42 7.50 -19.21 -7.40
C VAL A 42 8.09 -18.43 -8.58
N PRO A 43 8.56 -19.09 -9.65
CA PRO A 43 9.20 -18.40 -10.78
C PRO A 43 8.22 -17.56 -11.62
N SER A 44 6.92 -17.74 -11.42
CA SER A 44 5.87 -17.15 -12.26
C SER A 44 5.13 -15.97 -11.61
N ALA A 45 5.48 -15.56 -10.39
CA ALA A 45 4.79 -14.48 -9.68
C ALA A 45 5.65 -13.83 -8.59
N TYR A 46 5.70 -12.50 -8.58
CA TYR A 46 6.41 -11.73 -7.55
C TYR A 46 5.91 -12.03 -6.12
N SER A 47 6.83 -11.99 -5.17
CA SER A 47 6.58 -11.91 -3.74
C SER A 47 6.32 -10.45 -3.35
N VAL A 48 5.07 -10.16 -3.02
CA VAL A 48 4.57 -8.80 -2.72
C VAL A 48 3.90 -8.84 -1.35
N GLY A 49 4.01 -7.75 -0.61
CA GLY A 49 3.26 -7.53 0.63
C GLY A 49 2.52 -6.21 0.56
N ALA A 50 1.41 -6.12 1.29
CA ALA A 50 0.54 -4.96 1.31
C ALA A 50 -0.03 -4.70 2.72
N VAL A 51 -0.16 -3.42 3.06
CA VAL A 51 -0.75 -2.94 4.31
C VAL A 51 -1.75 -1.84 3.99
N VAL A 52 -2.94 -1.89 4.57
CA VAL A 52 -3.91 -0.80 4.54
C VAL A 52 -3.90 -0.08 5.89
N VAL A 53 -3.72 1.23 5.88
CA VAL A 53 -3.59 2.05 7.10
C VAL A 53 -4.56 3.23 7.02
N SER A 54 -5.30 3.49 8.09
CA SER A 54 -6.16 4.68 8.19
C SER A 54 -5.35 5.96 8.43
N ALA A 55 -5.96 7.12 8.20
CA ALA A 55 -5.33 8.43 8.39
C ALA A 55 -4.78 8.66 9.82
N ASP A 56 -5.35 8.00 10.83
CA ASP A 56 -4.89 8.06 12.23
C ASP A 56 -3.74 7.08 12.54
N GLY A 57 -3.21 6.36 11.53
CA GLY A 57 -2.07 5.47 11.67
C GLY A 57 -2.41 4.06 12.18
N ARG A 58 -3.69 3.68 12.24
CA ARG A 58 -4.10 2.32 12.59
C ARG A 58 -4.05 1.39 11.37
N VAL A 59 -3.49 0.20 11.55
CA VAL A 59 -3.52 -0.85 10.51
C VAL A 59 -4.94 -1.39 10.41
N LEU A 60 -5.50 -1.30 9.20
CA LEU A 60 -6.84 -1.80 8.87
C LEU A 60 -6.78 -3.26 8.40
N ALA A 61 -5.82 -3.57 7.53
CA ALA A 61 -5.62 -4.92 7.03
C ALA A 61 -4.18 -5.12 6.52
N GLU A 62 -3.76 -6.38 6.45
CA GLU A 62 -2.48 -6.81 5.89
C GLU A 62 -2.69 -7.99 4.94
N GLY A 63 -1.81 -8.13 3.96
CA GLY A 63 -1.79 -9.26 3.04
C GLY A 63 -0.43 -9.45 2.40
N TYR A 64 -0.17 -10.65 1.93
CA TYR A 64 1.00 -10.96 1.09
C TYR A 64 0.61 -11.95 0.01
N SER A 65 1.37 -11.98 -1.08
CA SER A 65 1.07 -12.89 -2.19
C SER A 65 1.03 -14.34 -1.70
N ARG A 66 0.06 -15.10 -2.20
CA ARG A 66 -0.07 -16.54 -1.95
C ARG A 66 -0.30 -16.93 -0.49
N ASP A 67 -0.94 -16.06 0.28
CA ASP A 67 -1.26 -16.32 1.69
C ASP A 67 -2.63 -16.98 1.92
N VAL A 68 -3.54 -16.88 0.94
CA VAL A 68 -4.87 -17.50 0.96
C VAL A 68 -4.95 -18.65 -0.05
N ASP A 69 -4.48 -18.40 -1.27
CA ASP A 69 -4.41 -19.38 -2.36
C ASP A 69 -3.26 -19.05 -3.31
N ASP A 70 -2.87 -19.98 -4.18
CA ASP A 70 -1.68 -19.87 -5.06
C ASP A 70 -1.68 -18.67 -6.02
N THR A 71 -2.81 -17.98 -6.17
CA THR A 71 -2.98 -16.90 -7.15
C THR A 71 -3.29 -15.54 -6.54
N VAL A 72 -3.56 -15.46 -5.23
CA VAL A 72 -3.92 -14.20 -4.58
C VAL A 72 -2.72 -13.25 -4.56
N HIS A 73 -2.96 -12.00 -4.92
CA HIS A 73 -1.98 -10.92 -4.77
C HIS A 73 -2.11 -10.29 -3.37
N ALA A 74 -1.06 -9.64 -2.91
CA ALA A 74 -1.01 -9.02 -1.59
C ALA A 74 -2.13 -8.01 -1.35
N GLU A 75 -2.40 -7.15 -2.33
CA GLU A 75 -3.42 -6.10 -2.25
C GLU A 75 -4.83 -6.69 -2.27
N GLU A 76 -5.07 -7.73 -3.08
CA GLU A 76 -6.34 -8.46 -3.07
C GLU A 76 -6.57 -9.12 -1.70
N SER A 77 -5.55 -9.74 -1.14
CA SER A 77 -5.63 -10.40 0.15
C SER A 77 -5.91 -9.41 1.29
N ALA A 78 -5.21 -8.26 1.31
CA ALA A 78 -5.43 -7.21 2.29
C ALA A 78 -6.84 -6.59 2.16
N LEU A 79 -7.28 -6.26 0.95
CA LEU A 79 -8.60 -5.68 0.71
C LEU A 79 -9.74 -6.66 0.98
N ALA A 80 -9.55 -7.96 0.70
CA ALA A 80 -10.54 -8.99 1.03
C ALA A 80 -10.72 -9.15 2.55
N ARG A 81 -9.65 -9.04 3.33
CA ARG A 81 -9.72 -9.02 4.81
C ARG A 81 -10.37 -7.75 5.34
N LEU A 82 -10.06 -6.60 4.75
CA LEU A 82 -10.71 -5.34 5.08
C LEU A 82 -12.22 -5.41 4.83
N ALA A 83 -12.64 -5.96 3.68
CA ALA A 83 -14.04 -6.18 3.37
C ALA A 83 -14.70 -7.14 4.39
N ALA A 84 -14.02 -8.23 4.76
CA ALA A 84 -14.49 -9.16 5.80
C ALA A 84 -14.71 -8.45 7.15
N ALA A 85 -13.74 -7.64 7.57
CA ALA A 85 -13.80 -6.88 8.82
C ALA A 85 -14.94 -5.84 8.83
N ASN A 86 -15.34 -5.37 7.64
CA ASN A 86 -16.49 -4.49 7.43
C ASN A 86 -17.83 -5.25 7.30
N GLY A 87 -17.84 -6.58 7.49
CA GLY A 87 -19.06 -7.40 7.45
C GLY A 87 -19.52 -7.79 6.04
N ALA A 88 -18.69 -7.63 5.01
CA ALA A 88 -19.02 -8.07 3.67
C ALA A 88 -19.00 -9.62 3.58
N PRO A 89 -19.99 -10.24 2.90
CA PRO A 89 -19.99 -11.68 2.67
C PRO A 89 -18.83 -12.09 1.74
N GLY A 90 -18.20 -13.24 2.02
CA GLY A 90 -17.14 -13.79 1.16
C GLY A 90 -15.73 -13.21 1.39
N GLY A 91 -15.53 -12.43 2.45
CA GLY A 91 -14.20 -11.97 2.85
C GLY A 91 -13.34 -13.09 3.46
N VAL A 92 -12.02 -12.87 3.51
CA VAL A 92 -11.06 -13.82 4.08
C VAL A 92 -10.94 -13.57 5.59
N PRO A 93 -11.26 -14.53 6.48
CA PRO A 93 -11.03 -14.38 7.91
C PRO A 93 -9.53 -14.48 8.27
N GLY A 94 -9.11 -13.75 9.31
CA GLY A 94 -7.71 -13.69 9.78
C GLY A 94 -6.96 -12.44 9.30
N GLY A 95 -5.80 -12.15 9.90
CA GLY A 95 -5.05 -10.89 9.72
C GLY A 95 -5.29 -9.88 10.84
N VAL A 96 -4.76 -8.65 10.71
CA VAL A 96 -5.01 -7.55 11.67
C VAL A 96 -6.48 -7.11 11.51
N PRO A 97 -7.34 -7.21 12.54
CA PRO A 97 -8.73 -6.82 12.43
C PRO A 97 -8.86 -5.29 12.59
N GLY A 98 -9.07 -4.59 11.47
CA GLY A 98 -9.40 -3.18 11.48
C GLY A 98 -10.34 -2.84 10.33
N GLY A 99 -11.65 -2.88 10.58
CA GLY A 99 -12.61 -2.29 9.65
C GLY A 99 -12.41 -0.77 9.51
N GLY A 100 -13.08 -0.20 8.51
CA GLY A 100 -13.13 1.23 8.26
C GLY A 100 -14.40 1.60 7.50
N THR A 101 -15.04 2.70 7.90
CA THR A 101 -16.16 3.30 7.18
C THR A 101 -15.73 3.77 5.79
N ALA A 102 -16.68 3.95 4.87
CA ALA A 102 -16.39 4.48 3.53
C ALA A 102 -15.69 5.86 3.57
N ARG A 103 -15.88 6.64 4.64
CA ARG A 103 -15.15 7.90 4.83
C ARG A 103 -13.70 7.63 5.22
N GLU A 104 -13.46 6.77 6.20
CA GLU A 104 -12.10 6.41 6.63
C GLU A 104 -11.29 5.78 5.49
N LEU A 105 -11.92 5.00 4.59
CA LEU A 105 -11.23 4.42 3.45
C LEU A 105 -10.78 5.47 2.42
N ARG A 106 -11.56 6.53 2.21
CA ARG A 106 -11.13 7.66 1.35
C ARG A 106 -9.91 8.39 1.88
N ASP A 107 -9.72 8.38 3.19
CA ASP A 107 -8.55 8.98 3.84
C ASP A 107 -7.45 7.93 4.14
N ALA A 108 -7.67 6.66 3.78
CA ALA A 108 -6.72 5.57 4.03
C ALA A 108 -5.66 5.45 2.94
N THR A 109 -4.54 4.83 3.30
CA THR A 109 -3.42 4.53 2.41
C THR A 109 -3.22 3.03 2.26
N VAL A 110 -3.04 2.57 1.02
CA VAL A 110 -2.48 1.24 0.72
C VAL A 110 -0.98 1.39 0.50
N TYR A 111 -0.19 0.70 1.30
CA TYR A 111 1.24 0.53 1.12
C TYR A 111 1.50 -0.82 0.45
N SER A 112 2.06 -0.83 -0.76
CA SER A 112 2.38 -2.05 -1.50
C SER A 112 3.87 -2.11 -1.81
N SER A 113 4.54 -3.24 -1.56
CA SER A 113 5.98 -3.33 -1.85
C SER A 113 6.30 -3.15 -3.34
N LEU A 114 5.39 -3.56 -4.22
CA LEU A 114 5.50 -3.45 -5.69
C LEU A 114 4.32 -2.62 -6.23
N GLU A 115 4.49 -2.01 -7.41
CA GLU A 115 3.41 -1.32 -8.13
C GLU A 115 2.18 -2.24 -8.27
N PRO A 116 0.97 -1.78 -7.87
CA PRO A 116 -0.22 -2.58 -8.01
C PRO A 116 -0.51 -2.94 -9.47
N CYS A 117 -0.75 -4.22 -9.76
CA CYS A 117 -0.94 -4.67 -11.14
C CYS A 117 -2.17 -4.00 -11.80
N SER A 118 -2.04 -3.67 -13.09
CA SER A 118 -3.12 -3.12 -13.93
C SER A 118 -3.94 -4.19 -14.66
N SER A 119 -3.46 -5.42 -14.73
CA SER A 119 -4.16 -6.55 -15.35
C SER A 119 -3.66 -7.87 -14.78
N ARG A 120 -4.42 -8.95 -14.95
CA ARG A 120 -4.06 -10.28 -14.45
C ARG A 120 -4.50 -11.37 -15.40
N ARG A 121 -3.73 -12.47 -15.41
CA ARG A 121 -4.12 -13.72 -16.07
C ARG A 121 -4.89 -14.65 -15.14
N SER A 122 -4.61 -14.59 -13.84
CA SER A 122 -5.12 -15.51 -12.82
C SER A 122 -6.51 -15.15 -12.31
N ARG A 123 -6.91 -13.88 -12.40
CA ARG A 123 -8.16 -13.33 -11.86
C ARG A 123 -8.74 -12.28 -12.82
N PRO A 124 -10.06 -12.08 -12.87
CA PRO A 124 -10.69 -11.12 -13.78
C PRO A 124 -10.47 -9.65 -13.39
N ARG A 125 -10.17 -9.36 -12.11
CA ARG A 125 -9.96 -8.01 -11.59
C ARG A 125 -8.51 -7.81 -11.16
N SER A 126 -7.96 -6.66 -11.51
CA SER A 126 -6.61 -6.21 -11.17
C SER A 126 -6.52 -5.65 -9.74
N CYS A 127 -5.30 -5.49 -9.20
CA CYS A 127 -5.11 -4.81 -7.91
C CYS A 127 -5.61 -3.36 -7.99
N THR A 128 -5.31 -2.67 -9.09
CA THR A 128 -5.78 -1.30 -9.34
C THR A 128 -7.30 -1.19 -9.25
N GLU A 129 -8.06 -2.06 -9.93
CA GLU A 129 -9.53 -2.06 -9.86
C GLU A 129 -10.02 -2.33 -8.43
N LEU A 130 -9.40 -3.26 -7.71
CA LEU A 130 -9.78 -3.56 -6.33
C LEU A 130 -9.54 -2.39 -5.37
N ILE A 131 -8.44 -1.67 -5.54
CA ILE A 131 -8.11 -0.46 -4.75
C ILE A 131 -9.14 0.65 -5.02
N LEU A 132 -9.49 0.87 -6.29
CA LEU A 132 -10.49 1.88 -6.69
C LEU A 132 -11.88 1.55 -6.12
N ASP A 133 -12.31 0.29 -6.22
CA ASP A 133 -13.59 -0.16 -5.68
C ASP A 133 -13.67 -0.07 -4.16
N ALA A 134 -12.55 -0.28 -3.48
CA ALA A 134 -12.47 -0.09 -2.03
C ALA A 134 -12.56 1.38 -1.62
N GLY A 135 -12.46 2.32 -2.57
CA GLY A 135 -12.51 3.76 -2.32
C GLY A 135 -11.29 4.30 -1.59
N ILE A 136 -10.14 3.65 -1.73
CA ILE A 136 -8.87 4.08 -1.14
C ILE A 136 -8.38 5.37 -1.81
N GLY A 137 -8.06 6.38 -1.01
CA GLY A 137 -7.62 7.68 -1.54
C GLY A 137 -6.13 7.78 -1.87
N ARG A 138 -5.29 6.91 -1.29
CA ARG A 138 -3.83 7.01 -1.42
C ARG A 138 -3.15 5.66 -1.56
N VAL A 139 -2.14 5.58 -2.43
CA VAL A 139 -1.29 4.41 -2.64
C VAL A 139 0.18 4.81 -2.58
N VAL A 140 0.96 4.05 -1.82
CA VAL A 140 2.42 4.23 -1.74
C VAL A 140 3.10 2.92 -2.09
N PHE A 141 4.11 2.96 -2.96
CA PHE A 141 4.87 1.76 -3.30
C PHE A 141 6.35 2.03 -3.53
N ALA A 142 7.17 0.97 -3.42
CA ALA A 142 8.63 1.08 -3.45
C ALA A 142 9.22 0.80 -4.84
N TYR A 143 8.66 -0.16 -5.58
CA TYR A 143 9.28 -0.66 -6.79
C TYR A 143 8.26 -0.80 -7.93
N ARG A 144 8.55 -0.19 -9.08
CA ARG A 144 7.77 -0.40 -10.30
C ARG A 144 7.97 -1.83 -10.80
N GLU A 145 6.89 -2.47 -11.22
CA GLU A 145 6.94 -3.86 -11.69
C GLU A 145 7.81 -3.96 -12.95
N PRO A 146 8.91 -4.75 -12.92
CA PRO A 146 9.71 -4.98 -14.11
C PRO A 146 8.90 -5.72 -15.18
N PRO A 147 9.12 -5.46 -16.48
CA PRO A 147 8.31 -6.02 -17.56
C PRO A 147 8.66 -7.50 -17.88
N LEU A 148 8.94 -8.31 -16.87
CA LEU A 148 9.26 -9.73 -17.00
C LEU A 148 8.01 -10.60 -17.01
N LEU A 149 7.00 -10.26 -16.19
CA LEU A 149 5.75 -11.02 -16.06
C LEU A 149 4.55 -10.30 -16.69
N ALA A 150 4.53 -8.97 -16.63
CA ALA A 150 3.49 -8.14 -17.25
C ALA A 150 4.01 -6.72 -17.57
N ARG A 151 3.31 -6.01 -18.47
CA ARG A 151 3.47 -4.55 -18.60
C ARG A 151 2.49 -3.90 -17.64
N CYS A 152 2.99 -3.41 -16.51
CA CYS A 152 2.16 -2.78 -15.49
C CYS A 152 1.97 -1.29 -15.78
N GLU A 153 0.75 -0.81 -15.59
CA GLU A 153 0.34 0.60 -15.73
C GLU A 153 -0.45 1.08 -14.50
N GLY A 154 -0.35 0.37 -13.37
CA GLY A 154 -1.22 0.56 -12.23
C GLY A 154 -1.09 1.92 -11.57
N ALA A 155 0.13 2.45 -11.44
CA ALA A 155 0.35 3.78 -10.89
C ALA A 155 -0.32 4.87 -11.74
N ALA A 156 -0.24 4.74 -13.07
CA ALA A 156 -0.84 5.70 -14.00
C ALA A 156 -2.37 5.64 -13.94
N LEU A 157 -2.95 4.44 -13.93
CA LEU A 157 -4.40 4.23 -13.82
C LEU A 157 -4.95 4.77 -12.49
N LEU A 158 -4.31 4.47 -11.36
CA LEU A 158 -4.69 4.98 -10.04
C LEU A 158 -4.66 6.52 -10.01
N SER A 159 -3.56 7.11 -10.50
CA SER A 159 -3.41 8.57 -10.56
C SER A 159 -4.49 9.22 -11.42
N SER A 160 -4.81 8.62 -12.58
CA SER A 160 -5.84 9.13 -13.49
C SER A 160 -7.26 9.08 -12.89
N ALA A 161 -7.49 8.17 -11.94
CA ALA A 161 -8.75 8.03 -11.22
C ALA A 161 -8.82 8.90 -9.95
N GLY A 162 -7.79 9.72 -9.68
CA GLY A 162 -7.77 10.65 -8.55
C GLY A 162 -7.22 10.08 -7.24
N VAL A 163 -6.61 8.90 -7.27
CA VAL A 163 -5.85 8.36 -6.13
C VAL A 163 -4.50 9.08 -6.05
N GLU A 164 -4.13 9.55 -4.86
CA GLU A 164 -2.78 10.06 -4.62
C GLU A 164 -1.78 8.90 -4.69
N VAL A 165 -0.81 8.97 -5.61
CA VAL A 165 0.21 7.94 -5.78
C VAL A 165 1.58 8.49 -5.40
N VAL A 166 2.26 7.80 -4.47
CA VAL A 166 3.62 8.15 -4.03
C VAL A 166 4.56 6.98 -4.25
N GLU A 167 5.70 7.27 -4.87
CA GLU A 167 6.78 6.31 -5.08
C GLU A 167 7.93 6.59 -4.11
N LEU A 168 8.40 5.54 -3.42
CA LEU A 168 9.59 5.57 -2.57
C LEU A 168 10.69 4.67 -3.15
N PRO A 169 11.32 5.06 -4.27
CA PRO A 169 12.31 4.25 -4.97
C PRO A 169 13.56 3.96 -4.12
N GLU A 170 13.82 4.72 -3.06
CA GLU A 170 14.88 4.43 -2.09
C GLU A 170 14.74 3.06 -1.41
N LEU A 171 13.53 2.48 -1.36
CA LEU A 171 13.27 1.13 -0.82
C LEU A 171 13.23 0.04 -1.90
N ALA A 172 13.37 0.40 -3.19
CA ALA A 172 13.27 -0.56 -4.30
C ALA A 172 14.29 -1.71 -4.21
N GLY A 173 15.49 -1.42 -3.67
CA GLY A 173 16.53 -2.44 -3.46
C GLY A 173 16.08 -3.57 -2.54
N GLU A 174 15.38 -3.24 -1.45
CA GLU A 174 14.86 -4.24 -0.51
C GLU A 174 13.79 -5.13 -1.18
N VAL A 175 12.96 -4.55 -2.05
CA VAL A 175 11.93 -5.30 -2.81
C VAL A 175 12.58 -6.22 -3.84
N ALA A 176 13.61 -5.73 -4.53
CA ALA A 176 14.35 -6.50 -5.52
C ALA A 176 15.10 -7.69 -4.89
N GLU A 177 15.62 -7.53 -3.66
CA GLU A 177 16.21 -8.63 -2.90
C GLU A 177 15.20 -9.74 -2.61
N VAL A 178 13.98 -9.40 -2.17
CA VAL A 178 12.91 -10.39 -1.92
C VAL A 178 12.50 -11.12 -3.21
N ASN A 179 12.60 -10.44 -4.36
CA ASN A 179 12.21 -10.98 -5.66
C ASN A 179 13.40 -11.51 -6.49
N ALA A 180 14.56 -11.72 -5.86
CA ALA A 180 15.77 -12.17 -6.55
C ALA A 180 15.58 -13.50 -7.32
N HIS A 181 14.68 -14.37 -6.86
CA HIS A 181 14.33 -15.64 -7.51
C HIS A 181 13.69 -15.46 -8.91
N ILE A 182 13.12 -14.30 -9.23
CA ILE A 182 12.59 -13.93 -10.55
C ILE A 182 13.56 -13.00 -11.29
N LEU A 183 14.13 -12.02 -10.58
CA LEU A 183 14.94 -10.96 -11.20
C LEU A 183 16.32 -11.43 -11.65
N ARG A 184 16.80 -12.56 -11.13
CA ARG A 184 18.12 -13.14 -11.48
C ARG A 184 18.03 -14.37 -12.37
N THR A 185 16.85 -14.67 -12.92
CA THR A 185 16.70 -15.77 -13.87
C THR A 185 17.22 -15.31 -15.22
N GLU A 186 18.41 -15.79 -15.59
CA GLU A 186 19.04 -15.60 -16.91
C GLU A 186 18.38 -16.43 -18.01
#